data_AF-A0A836C3L4-F1
#
_entry.id   AF-A0A836C3L4-F1
#
_cell.length_a   1.000
_cell.length_b   1.000
_cell.length_c   1.000
_cell.angle_alpha   90.00
_cell.angle_beta   90.00
_cell.angle_gamma   90.00
#
_symmetry.space_group_name_H-M   'P 1'
#
loop_
_entity.id
_entity.type
_entity.pdbx_description
1 polymer ?
#
loop_
_entity_poly.entity_id
_entity_poly.type
_entity_poly.pdbx_seq_one_letter_code
_entity_poly.pdbx_strand_id
1 'polypeptide(L)'
;MAPSQDPFYLIRQEIQESVNDLQQRMSRFHGLTATNPERKKIAQAVEEGCSSLSWQLNELDGAVTRASENLQRFNLTPEELNSRRKWISNTRRQLDGMKDTLRTATAPAPAVSPAESKAVAQNDKFLGNHYEQQQVMLKRQDNDLEDIEAAVIRIGRQGREIGNELAEQERMLEELDQDVDTTHSRLKAAQKKMQELIRKSGSNTQLALIVGLIIVLVVLMVFVFM
;
A
#
# COMPACT_ATOMS: atom_id res chain seq x y z
N MET A 1 12.23 12.31 18.86
CA MET A 1 10.99 11.55 19.09
C MET A 1 11.17 10.22 18.37
N ALA A 2 11.29 9.11 19.10
CA ALA A 2 11.46 7.79 18.47
C ALA A 2 10.23 7.49 17.59
N PRO A 3 10.38 6.84 16.43
CA PRO A 3 9.23 6.44 15.62
C PRO A 3 8.36 5.52 16.49
N SER A 4 7.14 5.96 16.78
CA SER A 4 6.14 5.21 17.54
C SER A 4 5.90 3.89 16.80
N GLN A 5 6.26 2.77 17.43
CA GLN A 5 6.04 1.44 16.88
C GLN A 5 4.54 1.28 16.62
N ASP A 6 4.16 0.94 15.39
CA ASP A 6 2.76 0.86 15.01
C ASP A 6 2.05 -0.21 15.85
N PRO A 7 1.02 0.15 16.65
CA PRO A 7 0.32 -0.77 17.53
C PRO A 7 -0.27 -1.97 16.81
N PHE A 8 -0.59 -1.83 15.53
CA PHE A 8 -1.12 -2.90 14.70
C PHE A 8 -0.20 -4.13 14.71
N TYR A 9 1.12 -3.92 14.60
CA TYR A 9 2.08 -5.04 14.48
C TYR A 9 2.29 -5.77 15.80
N LEU A 10 2.18 -5.06 16.93
CA LEU A 10 2.23 -5.68 18.25
C LEU A 10 1.00 -6.58 18.48
N ILE A 11 -0.19 -6.06 18.18
CA ILE A 11 -1.45 -6.82 18.30
C ILE A 11 -1.45 -7.98 17.31
N ARG A 12 -0.96 -7.76 16.09
CA ARG A 12 -0.81 -8.82 15.08
C ARG A 12 0.04 -9.98 15.61
N GLN A 13 1.18 -9.68 16.23
CA GLN A 13 2.06 -10.69 16.80
C GLN A 13 1.36 -11.48 17.93
N GLU A 14 0.70 -10.79 18.85
CA GLU A 14 -0.04 -11.42 19.96
C GLU A 14 -1.18 -12.33 19.47
N ILE A 15 -1.93 -11.86 18.47
CA ILE A 15 -2.98 -12.67 17.82
C ILE A 15 -2.35 -13.89 17.14
N GLN A 16 -1.22 -13.74 16.45
CA GLN A 16 -0.57 -14.85 15.76
C GLN A 16 -0.06 -15.91 16.74
N GLU A 17 0.55 -15.50 17.86
CA GLU A 17 0.98 -16.40 18.92
C GLU A 17 -0.21 -17.17 19.52
N SER A 18 -1.34 -16.48 19.73
CA SER A 18 -2.58 -17.09 20.21
C SER A 18 -3.16 -18.09 19.20
N VAL A 19 -3.15 -17.76 17.91
CA VAL A 19 -3.57 -18.68 16.83
C VAL A 19 -2.70 -19.94 16.83
N ASN A 20 -1.39 -19.80 16.98
CA ASN A 20 -0.47 -20.94 17.02
C ASN A 20 -0.74 -21.86 18.24
N ASP A 21 -1.01 -21.28 19.42
CA ASP A 21 -1.40 -22.07 20.61
C ASP A 21 -2.72 -22.83 20.36
N LEU A 22 -3.72 -22.17 19.76
CA LEU A 22 -4.98 -22.83 19.40
C LEU A 22 -4.77 -23.96 18.38
N GLN A 23 -3.91 -23.78 17.39
CA GLN A 23 -3.58 -24.83 16.42
C GLN A 23 -2.90 -26.03 17.09
N GLN A 24 -1.99 -25.79 18.04
CA GLN A 24 -1.35 -26.85 18.82
C GLN A 24 -2.39 -27.61 19.67
N ARG A 25 -3.31 -26.91 20.32
CA ARG A 25 -4.44 -27.53 21.05
C ARG A 25 -5.34 -28.33 20.11
N MET A 26 -5.61 -27.82 18.91
CA MET A 26 -6.41 -28.52 17.91
C MET A 26 -5.71 -29.79 17.42
N SER A 27 -4.39 -29.80 17.25
CA SER A 27 -3.63 -31.02 16.94
C SER A 27 -3.71 -32.05 18.07
N ARG A 28 -3.57 -31.61 19.33
CA ARG A 28 -3.78 -32.47 20.49
C ARG A 28 -5.20 -33.03 20.53
N PHE A 29 -6.22 -32.22 20.24
CA PHE A 29 -7.61 -32.66 20.18
C PHE A 29 -7.82 -33.84 19.21
N HIS A 30 -7.23 -33.77 18.01
CA HIS A 30 -7.32 -34.84 17.01
C HIS A 30 -6.55 -36.11 17.42
N GLY A 31 -5.47 -35.97 18.18
CA GLY A 31 -4.71 -37.12 18.70
C GLY A 31 -5.42 -37.90 19.81
N LEU A 32 -6.54 -37.38 20.34
CA LEU A 32 -7.28 -37.99 21.45
C LEU A 32 -8.52 -38.75 20.99
N THR A 33 -8.72 -39.94 21.55
CA THR A 33 -9.91 -40.76 21.32
C THR A 33 -11.19 -40.09 21.85
N ALA A 34 -12.33 -40.39 21.21
CA ALA A 34 -13.64 -39.80 21.53
C ALA A 34 -14.09 -40.01 22.99
N THR A 35 -13.63 -41.07 23.64
CA THR A 35 -13.94 -41.40 25.04
C THR A 35 -13.07 -40.66 26.06
N ASN A 36 -12.05 -39.91 25.61
CA ASN A 36 -11.15 -39.21 26.51
C ASN A 36 -11.81 -37.92 27.07
N PRO A 37 -11.93 -37.77 28.40
CA PRO A 37 -12.51 -36.57 29.00
C PRO A 37 -11.72 -35.29 28.71
N GLU A 38 -10.42 -35.38 28.41
CA GLU A 38 -9.60 -34.24 27.99
C GLU A 38 -9.99 -33.70 26.62
N ARG A 39 -10.52 -34.54 25.72
CA ARG A 39 -10.95 -34.12 24.38
C ARG A 39 -12.03 -33.05 24.46
N LYS A 40 -13.01 -33.21 25.35
CA LYS A 40 -14.07 -32.22 25.58
C LYS A 40 -13.53 -30.91 26.16
N LYS A 41 -12.57 -30.99 27.09
CA LYS A 41 -11.93 -29.80 27.68
C LYS A 41 -11.14 -29.00 26.65
N ILE A 42 -10.38 -29.70 25.79
CA ILE A 42 -9.61 -29.05 24.73
C ILE A 42 -10.55 -28.44 23.69
N ALA A 43 -11.63 -29.14 23.30
CA ALA A 43 -12.63 -28.59 22.38
C ALA A 43 -13.22 -27.26 22.89
N GLN A 44 -13.64 -27.23 24.16
CA GLN A 44 -14.17 -26.03 24.78
C GLN A 44 -13.13 -24.90 24.81
N ALA A 45 -11.89 -25.19 25.21
CA ALA A 45 -10.82 -24.19 25.25
C ALA A 45 -10.51 -23.60 23.86
N VAL A 46 -10.53 -24.43 22.81
CA VAL A 46 -10.30 -23.96 21.43
C VAL A 46 -11.48 -23.15 20.92
N GLU A 47 -12.72 -23.52 21.25
CA GLU A 47 -13.92 -22.74 20.89
C GLU A 47 -13.96 -21.36 21.58
N GLU A 48 -13.63 -21.30 22.87
CA GLU A 48 -13.52 -20.05 23.63
C GLU A 48 -12.41 -19.16 23.06
N GLY A 49 -11.25 -19.73 22.77
CA GLY A 49 -10.13 -19.01 22.16
C GLY A 49 -10.44 -18.48 20.77
N CYS A 50 -11.08 -19.27 19.90
CA CYS A 50 -11.49 -18.82 18.57
C CYS A 50 -12.50 -17.66 18.66
N SER A 51 -13.42 -17.72 19.64
CA SER A 51 -14.41 -16.64 19.85
C SER A 51 -13.76 -15.36 20.35
N SER A 52 -12.79 -15.46 21.27
CA SER A 52 -12.02 -14.31 21.77
C SER A 52 -11.21 -13.64 20.66
N LEU A 53 -10.47 -14.43 19.86
CA LEU A 53 -9.67 -13.89 18.76
C LEU A 53 -10.54 -13.32 17.63
N SER A 54 -11.70 -13.91 17.36
CA SER A 54 -12.66 -13.35 16.40
C SER A 54 -13.14 -11.95 16.81
N TRP A 55 -13.38 -11.74 18.11
CA TRP A 55 -13.69 -10.42 18.64
C TRP A 55 -12.51 -9.44 18.48
N GLN A 56 -11.29 -9.84 18.83
CA GLN A 56 -10.10 -8.99 18.66
C GLN A 56 -9.86 -8.61 17.19
N LEU A 57 -10.08 -9.54 16.26
CA LEU A 57 -9.98 -9.29 14.82
C LEU A 57 -11.05 -8.30 14.33
N ASN A 58 -12.27 -8.33 14.87
CA ASN A 58 -13.30 -7.34 14.56
C ASN A 58 -12.90 -5.94 15.05
N GLU A 59 -12.36 -5.82 16.26
CA GLU A 59 -11.87 -4.55 16.77
C GLU A 59 -10.71 -4.01 15.93
N LEU A 60 -9.79 -4.89 15.54
CA LEU A 60 -8.64 -4.54 14.70
C LEU A 60 -9.09 -4.11 13.29
N ASP A 61 -10.08 -4.77 12.69
CA ASP A 61 -10.67 -4.38 11.40
C ASP A 61 -11.37 -3.02 11.49
N GLY A 62 -12.07 -2.75 12.59
CA GLY A 62 -12.63 -1.44 12.90
C GLY A 62 -11.56 -0.35 13.03
N ALA A 63 -10.42 -0.66 13.67
CA ALA A 63 -9.30 0.25 13.77
C ALA A 63 -8.66 0.54 12.40
N VAL A 64 -8.46 -0.49 11.57
CA VAL A 64 -7.96 -0.36 10.19
C VAL A 64 -8.92 0.48 9.34
N THR A 65 -10.23 0.29 9.50
CA THR A 65 -11.25 1.08 8.79
C THR A 65 -11.18 2.55 9.18
N ARG A 66 -11.11 2.87 10.47
CA ARG A 66 -10.92 4.27 10.94
C ARG A 66 -9.60 4.87 10.47
N ALA A 67 -8.52 4.08 10.44
CA ALA A 67 -7.23 4.55 9.94
C ALA A 67 -7.27 4.88 8.44
N SER A 68 -8.09 4.15 7.66
CA SER A 68 -8.25 4.38 6.23
C SER A 68 -8.91 5.73 5.89
N GLU A 69 -9.70 6.30 6.81
CA GLU A 69 -10.33 7.61 6.63
C GLU A 69 -9.32 8.77 6.73
N ASN A 70 -8.16 8.56 7.38
CA ASN A 70 -7.16 9.60 7.62
C ASN A 70 -5.72 9.08 7.45
N LEU A 71 -5.40 8.58 6.25
CA LEU A 71 -4.09 7.99 5.89
C LEU A 71 -2.88 8.88 6.23
N GLN A 72 -2.97 10.19 5.98
CA GLN A 72 -1.87 11.15 6.20
C GLN A 72 -1.50 11.29 7.68
N ARG A 73 -2.45 11.12 8.60
CA ARG A 73 -2.20 11.23 10.04
C ARG A 73 -1.39 10.06 10.57
N PHE A 74 -1.50 8.90 9.93
CA PHE A 74 -0.89 7.65 10.37
C PHE A 74 0.30 7.21 9.51
N ASN A 75 0.67 8.00 8.49
CA ASN A 75 1.71 7.65 7.51
C ASN A 75 1.51 6.24 6.91
N LEU A 76 0.25 5.87 6.68
CA LEU A 76 -0.11 4.56 6.11
C LEU A 76 -0.23 4.67 4.59
N THR A 77 0.31 3.69 3.87
CA THR A 77 0.12 3.56 2.42
C THR A 77 -1.11 2.71 2.09
N PRO A 78 -1.73 2.88 0.91
CA PRO A 78 -2.81 2.00 0.45
C PRO A 78 -2.42 0.52 0.41
N GLU A 79 -1.17 0.23 0.05
CA GLU A 79 -0.60 -1.13 0.01
C GLU A 79 -0.53 -1.74 1.41
N GLU A 80 -0.15 -0.93 2.40
CA GLU A 80 -0.08 -1.33 3.80
C GLU A 80 -1.48 -1.65 4.33
N LEU A 81 -2.47 -0.79 4.10
CA LEU A 81 -3.87 -1.07 4.48
C LEU A 81 -4.42 -2.36 3.85
N ASN A 82 -4.12 -2.59 2.57
CA ASN A 82 -4.54 -3.81 1.89
C ASN A 82 -3.89 -5.05 2.53
N SER A 83 -2.61 -4.96 2.88
CA SER A 83 -1.88 -6.04 3.56
C SER A 83 -2.50 -6.36 4.93
N ARG A 84 -2.85 -5.33 5.72
CA ARG A 84 -3.55 -5.49 7.01
C ARG A 84 -4.91 -6.17 6.85
N ARG A 85 -5.73 -5.69 5.91
CA ARG A 85 -7.07 -6.26 5.65
C ARG A 85 -6.99 -7.72 5.17
N LYS A 86 -6.02 -8.03 4.30
CA LYS A 86 -5.78 -9.41 3.85
C LYS A 86 -5.38 -10.33 5.01
N TRP A 87 -4.44 -9.90 5.86
CA TRP A 87 -4.04 -10.68 7.03
C TRP A 87 -5.22 -10.93 7.97
N ILE A 88 -5.99 -9.89 8.34
CA ILE A 88 -7.20 -10.04 9.18
C ILE A 88 -8.18 -11.05 8.56
N SER A 89 -8.46 -10.95 7.26
CA SER A 89 -9.37 -11.86 6.58
C SER A 89 -8.85 -13.31 6.58
N ASN A 90 -7.54 -13.52 6.41
CA ASN A 90 -6.96 -14.85 6.40
C ASN A 90 -7.05 -15.48 7.80
N THR A 91 -6.66 -14.74 8.82
CA THR A 91 -6.73 -15.20 10.22
C THR A 91 -8.18 -15.54 10.62
N ARG A 92 -9.16 -14.73 10.21
CA ARG A 92 -10.58 -15.03 10.45
C ARG A 92 -11.00 -16.38 9.84
N ARG A 93 -10.60 -16.65 8.58
CA ARG A 93 -10.89 -17.94 7.93
C ARG A 93 -10.25 -19.13 8.64
N GLN A 94 -9.04 -18.96 9.19
CA GLN A 94 -8.38 -20.02 9.96
C GLN A 94 -9.19 -20.35 11.22
N LEU A 95 -9.63 -19.33 11.98
CA LEU A 95 -10.44 -19.51 13.18
C LEU A 95 -11.80 -20.16 12.86
N ASP A 96 -12.46 -19.73 11.79
CA ASP A 96 -13.72 -20.32 11.35
C ASP A 96 -13.55 -21.80 10.99
N GLY A 97 -12.48 -22.15 10.26
CA GLY A 97 -12.17 -23.55 9.92
C GLY A 97 -11.88 -24.42 11.16
N MET A 98 -11.21 -23.87 12.18
CA MET A 98 -10.99 -24.56 13.45
C MET A 98 -12.30 -24.78 14.22
N LYS A 99 -13.20 -23.79 14.19
CA LYS A 99 -14.52 -23.88 14.83
C LYS A 99 -15.43 -24.90 14.13
N ASP A 100 -15.42 -24.94 12.80
CA ASP A 100 -16.21 -25.89 12.01
C ASP A 100 -15.73 -27.34 12.20
N THR A 101 -14.41 -27.54 12.26
CA THR A 101 -13.83 -28.87 12.54
C THR A 101 -14.18 -29.35 13.95
N LEU A 102 -14.11 -28.49 14.96
CA LEU A 102 -14.56 -28.82 16.32
C LEU A 102 -16.05 -29.15 16.37
N ARG A 103 -16.88 -28.35 15.71
CA ARG A 103 -18.33 -28.56 15.68
C ARG A 103 -18.67 -29.92 15.06
N THR A 104 -17.99 -30.28 13.97
CA THR A 104 -18.14 -31.59 13.33
C THR A 104 -17.66 -32.72 14.23
N ALA A 105 -16.50 -32.56 14.88
CA ALA A 105 -15.87 -33.59 15.69
C ALA A 105 -16.48 -33.78 17.09
N THR A 106 -17.31 -32.83 17.54
CA THR A 106 -18.00 -32.83 18.85
C THR A 106 -19.51 -32.95 18.71
N ALA A 107 -20.03 -33.03 17.47
CA ALA A 107 -21.44 -33.24 17.22
C ALA A 107 -21.90 -34.58 17.84
N PRO A 108 -23.03 -34.60 18.56
CA PRO A 108 -23.58 -35.84 19.09
C PRO A 108 -23.92 -36.77 17.91
N ALA A 109 -23.42 -38.01 17.97
CA ALA A 109 -23.72 -39.03 16.97
C ALA A 109 -25.25 -39.25 16.92
N PRO A 110 -25.89 -39.26 15.73
CA PRO A 110 -27.26 -39.74 15.62
C PRO A 110 -27.31 -41.20 16.09
N ALA A 111 -28.40 -41.63 16.72
CA ALA A 111 -28.56 -43.02 17.17
C ALA A 111 -28.60 -43.95 15.95
N VAL A 112 -27.56 -44.78 15.76
CA VAL A 112 -27.36 -45.51 14.51
C VAL A 112 -26.93 -46.97 14.68
N SER A 113 -27.42 -47.79 13.75
CA SER A 113 -27.40 -49.26 13.62
C SER A 113 -26.00 -49.80 13.25
N PRO A 114 -25.74 -51.13 13.30
CA PRO A 114 -24.41 -51.72 13.03
C PRO A 114 -23.82 -51.42 11.64
N ALA A 115 -24.66 -51.16 10.63
CA ALA A 115 -24.23 -50.74 9.30
C ALA A 115 -23.63 -49.32 9.29
N GLU A 116 -24.06 -48.47 10.22
CA GLU A 116 -23.65 -47.09 10.36
C GLU A 116 -22.41 -46.95 11.24
N SER A 117 -22.07 -47.93 12.09
CA SER A 117 -20.78 -48.00 12.79
C SER A 117 -19.59 -48.06 11.81
N LYS A 118 -19.80 -48.69 10.64
CA LYS A 118 -18.81 -48.70 9.54
C LYS A 118 -18.71 -47.32 8.88
N ALA A 119 -19.81 -46.58 8.80
CA ALA A 119 -19.86 -45.20 8.29
C ALA A 119 -19.21 -44.20 9.26
N VAL A 120 -19.36 -44.38 10.58
CA VAL A 120 -18.67 -43.57 11.61
C VAL A 120 -17.15 -43.80 11.56
N ALA A 121 -16.69 -45.04 11.42
CA ALA A 121 -15.27 -45.33 11.24
C ALA A 121 -14.72 -44.79 9.91
N GLN A 122 -15.56 -44.72 8.87
CA GLN A 122 -15.23 -44.06 7.60
C GLN A 122 -15.16 -42.54 7.76
N ASN A 123 -16.05 -41.96 8.56
CA ASN A 123 -16.08 -40.53 8.86
C ASN A 123 -14.86 -40.09 9.69
N ASP A 124 -14.44 -40.87 10.69
CA ASP A 124 -13.19 -40.62 11.44
C ASP A 124 -11.95 -40.67 10.54
N LYS A 125 -11.88 -41.63 9.60
CA LYS A 125 -10.81 -41.67 8.59
C LYS A 125 -10.88 -40.48 7.62
N PHE A 126 -12.09 -40.08 7.23
CA PHE A 126 -12.30 -38.93 6.36
C PHE A 126 -11.89 -37.62 7.04
N LEU A 127 -12.24 -37.43 8.32
CA LEU A 127 -11.83 -36.31 9.15
C LEU A 127 -10.31 -36.27 9.35
N GLY A 128 -9.67 -37.42 9.60
CA GLY A 128 -8.21 -37.52 9.70
C GLY A 128 -7.50 -37.11 8.41
N ASN A 129 -7.95 -37.63 7.25
CA ASN A 129 -7.40 -37.24 5.95
C ASN A 129 -7.63 -35.76 5.62
N HIS A 130 -8.81 -35.23 5.92
CA HIS A 130 -9.11 -33.81 5.72
C HIS A 130 -8.24 -32.92 6.60
N TYR A 131 -7.96 -33.33 7.83
CA TYR A 131 -7.10 -32.61 8.76
C TYR A 131 -5.65 -32.56 8.28
N GLU A 132 -5.07 -33.68 7.83
CA GLU A 132 -3.73 -33.69 7.23
C GLU A 132 -3.66 -32.79 5.99
N GLN A 133 -4.68 -32.86 5.13
CA GLN A 133 -4.76 -32.03 3.94
C GLN A 133 -4.87 -30.54 4.29
N GLN A 134 -5.61 -30.20 5.34
CA GLN A 134 -5.77 -28.83 5.83
C GLN A 134 -4.47 -28.31 6.49
N GLN A 135 -3.72 -29.15 7.21
CA GLN A 135 -2.40 -28.77 7.74
C GLN A 135 -1.39 -28.47 6.64
N VAL A 136 -1.38 -29.26 5.55
CA VAL A 136 -0.52 -29.00 4.39
C VAL A 136 -0.92 -27.68 3.72
N MET A 137 -2.21 -27.39 3.64
CA MET A 137 -2.70 -26.12 3.08
C MET A 137 -2.36 -24.92 3.97
N LEU A 138 -2.44 -25.05 5.30
CA LEU A 138 -2.05 -24.02 6.26
C LEU A 138 -0.55 -23.72 6.18
N LYS A 139 0.30 -24.77 6.16
CA LYS A 139 1.75 -24.60 5.95
C LYS A 139 2.08 -23.92 4.63
N ARG A 140 1.32 -24.19 3.56
CA ARG A 140 1.48 -23.48 2.28
C ARG A 140 1.10 -22.01 2.40
N GLN A 141 0.02 -21.69 3.12
CA GLN A 141 -0.39 -20.32 3.35
C GLN A 141 0.58 -19.52 4.23
N ASP A 142 1.27 -20.16 5.17
CA ASP A 142 2.34 -19.52 5.95
C ASP A 142 3.55 -19.19 5.06
N ASN A 143 3.95 -20.11 4.17
CA ASN A 143 4.99 -19.82 3.18
C ASN A 143 4.55 -18.69 2.23
N ASP A 144 3.29 -18.67 1.81
CA ASP A 144 2.74 -17.59 0.98
C ASP A 144 2.74 -16.25 1.77
N LEU A 145 2.52 -16.27 3.08
CA LEU A 145 2.59 -15.10 3.96
C LEU A 145 4.03 -14.57 4.10
N GLU A 146 5.03 -15.43 4.25
CA GLU A 146 6.45 -15.05 4.26
C GLU A 146 6.86 -14.43 2.92
N ASP A 147 6.41 -15.01 1.80
CA ASP A 147 6.67 -14.47 0.47
C ASP A 147 6.00 -13.11 0.25
N ILE A 148 4.76 -12.94 0.75
CA ILE A 148 4.06 -11.65 0.75
C ILE A 148 4.76 -10.64 1.65
N GLU A 149 5.20 -11.03 2.85
CA GLU A 149 5.93 -10.16 3.77
C GLU A 149 7.24 -9.68 3.13
N ALA A 150 8.00 -10.59 2.51
CA ALA A 150 9.19 -10.25 1.75
C ALA A 150 8.87 -9.33 0.56
N ALA A 151 7.74 -9.54 -0.13
CA ALA A 151 7.29 -8.66 -1.19
C ALA A 151 6.89 -7.27 -0.69
N VAL A 152 6.21 -7.17 0.46
CA VAL A 152 5.84 -5.89 1.09
C VAL A 152 7.07 -5.13 1.55
N ILE A 153 8.07 -5.79 2.13
CA ILE A 153 9.36 -5.16 2.48
C ILE A 153 10.06 -4.61 1.23
N ARG A 154 10.05 -5.37 0.12
CA ARG A 154 10.61 -4.91 -1.16
C ARG A 154 9.84 -3.71 -1.72
N ILE A 155 8.51 -3.75 -1.71
CA ILE A 155 7.66 -2.63 -2.16
C ILE A 155 7.88 -1.41 -1.28
N GLY A 156 7.97 -1.57 0.05
CA GLY A 156 8.25 -0.47 0.97
C GLY A 156 9.63 0.17 0.75
N ARG A 157 10.64 -0.64 0.41
CA ARG A 157 11.96 -0.14 0.01
C ARG A 157 11.89 0.64 -1.31
N GLN A 158 11.24 0.08 -2.31
CA GLN A 158 11.07 0.73 -3.61
C GLN A 158 10.23 2.01 -3.51
N GLY A 159 9.21 2.04 -2.64
CA GLY A 159 8.42 3.24 -2.34
C GLY A 159 9.25 4.35 -1.68
N ARG A 160 10.21 3.99 -0.82
CA ARG A 160 11.19 4.96 -0.27
C ARG A 160 12.11 5.51 -1.35
N GLU A 161 12.61 4.66 -2.24
CA GLU A 161 13.45 5.09 -3.36
C GLU A 161 12.69 6.02 -4.30
N ILE A 162 11.44 5.69 -4.64
CA ILE A 162 10.55 6.57 -5.41
C ILE A 162 10.32 7.89 -4.68
N GLY A 163 10.09 7.88 -3.36
CA GLY A 163 9.92 9.10 -2.57
C GLY A 163 11.16 10.00 -2.59
N ASN A 164 12.36 9.42 -2.51
CA ASN A 164 13.61 10.16 -2.62
C ASN A 164 13.80 10.73 -4.04
N GLU A 165 13.51 9.96 -5.07
CA GLU A 165 13.57 10.40 -6.47
C GLU A 165 12.56 11.51 -6.76
N LEU A 166 11.34 11.44 -6.22
CA LEU A 166 10.35 12.51 -6.32
C LEU A 166 10.81 13.80 -5.62
N ALA A 167 11.45 13.69 -4.45
CA ALA A 167 12.02 14.86 -3.77
C ALA A 167 13.21 15.46 -4.54
N GLU A 168 14.02 14.63 -5.20
CA GLU A 168 15.09 15.09 -6.09
C GLU A 168 14.50 15.77 -7.34
N GLN A 169 13.44 15.20 -7.92
CA GLN A 169 12.72 15.81 -9.03
C GLN A 169 12.05 17.14 -8.66
N GLU A 170 11.54 17.28 -7.43
CA GLU A 170 11.05 18.56 -6.91
C GLU A 170 12.16 19.63 -6.89
N ARG A 171 13.37 19.27 -6.43
CA ARG A 171 14.53 20.18 -6.49
C ARG A 171 14.94 20.51 -7.93
N MET A 172 14.98 19.53 -8.82
CA MET A 172 15.30 19.76 -10.23
C MET A 172 14.26 20.66 -10.92
N LEU A 173 12.97 20.55 -10.55
CA LEU A 173 11.92 21.45 -11.04
C LEU A 173 12.09 22.87 -10.51
N GLU A 174 12.50 23.04 -9.25
CA GLU A 174 12.80 24.35 -8.68
C GLU A 174 14.02 25.02 -9.34
N GLU A 175 15.06 24.24 -9.66
CA GLU A 175 16.21 24.71 -10.45
C GLU A 175 15.80 25.08 -11.89
N LEU A 176 14.96 24.25 -12.52
CA LEU A 176 14.44 24.53 -13.86
C LEU A 176 13.61 25.83 -13.87
N ASP A 177 12.80 26.09 -12.84
CA ASP A 177 12.03 27.32 -12.71
C ASP A 177 12.93 28.55 -12.62
N GLN A 178 14.02 28.47 -11.83
CA GLN A 178 15.03 29.53 -11.76
C GLN A 178 15.74 29.77 -13.10
N ASP A 179 16.06 28.71 -13.83
CA ASP A 179 16.67 28.80 -15.16
C ASP A 179 15.70 29.41 -16.20
N VAL A 180 14.41 29.08 -16.12
CA VAL A 180 13.35 29.68 -16.93
C VAL A 180 13.21 31.17 -16.62
N ASP A 181 13.20 31.57 -15.34
CA ASP A 181 13.15 32.97 -14.92
C ASP A 181 14.37 33.78 -15.39
N THR A 182 15.55 33.17 -15.31
CA THR A 182 16.79 33.76 -15.81
C THR A 182 16.74 33.93 -17.33
N THR A 183 16.27 32.91 -18.04
CA THR A 183 16.10 32.94 -19.50
C THR A 183 15.08 33.98 -19.92
N HIS A 184 13.95 34.08 -19.21
CA HIS A 184 12.93 35.10 -19.44
C HIS A 184 13.48 36.51 -19.22
N SER A 185 14.28 36.74 -18.18
CA SER A 185 14.94 38.01 -17.91
C SER A 185 15.93 38.41 -19.01
N ARG A 186 16.73 37.45 -19.50
CA ARG A 186 17.65 37.66 -20.63
C ARG A 186 16.89 37.96 -21.92
N LEU A 187 15.81 37.23 -22.19
CA LEU A 187 14.98 37.43 -23.37
C LEU A 187 14.32 38.82 -23.35
N LYS A 188 13.83 39.27 -22.18
CA LYS A 188 13.30 40.62 -21.99
C LYS A 188 14.36 41.70 -22.23
N ALA A 189 15.60 41.49 -21.78
CA ALA A 189 16.70 42.40 -22.04
C ALA A 189 17.07 42.46 -23.53
N ALA A 190 17.08 41.31 -24.22
CA ALA A 190 17.29 41.23 -25.66
C ALA A 190 16.17 41.95 -26.42
N GLN A 191 14.91 41.73 -26.03
CA GLN A 191 13.76 42.42 -26.63
C GLN A 191 13.82 43.94 -26.41
N LYS A 192 14.26 44.40 -25.23
CA LYS A 192 14.46 45.84 -24.96
C LYS A 192 15.55 46.45 -25.85
N LYS A 193 16.69 45.77 -26.00
CA LYS A 193 17.76 46.18 -26.93
C LYS A 193 17.25 46.23 -28.37
N MET A 194 16.46 45.24 -28.79
CA MET A 194 15.83 45.21 -30.11
C MET A 194 14.92 46.43 -30.32
N GLN A 195 14.08 46.78 -29.34
CA GLN A 195 13.24 47.98 -29.39
C GLN A 195 14.06 49.28 -29.43
N GLU A 196 15.15 49.37 -28.66
CA GLU A 196 16.07 50.51 -28.72
C GLU A 196 16.76 50.62 -30.08
N LEU A 197 17.19 49.52 -30.67
CA LEU A 197 17.79 49.50 -32.02
C LEU A 197 16.77 49.93 -33.08
N ILE A 198 15.53 49.44 -33.01
CA ILE A 198 14.44 49.87 -33.91
C ILE A 198 14.19 51.38 -33.75
N ARG A 199 14.12 51.89 -32.52
CA ARG A 199 13.97 53.33 -32.25
C ARG A 199 15.15 54.15 -32.76
N LYS A 200 16.38 53.66 -32.57
CA LYS A 200 17.61 54.37 -32.98
C LYS A 200 17.81 54.34 -34.50
N SER A 201 17.35 53.29 -35.17
CA SER A 201 17.34 53.18 -36.64
C SER A 201 16.29 54.10 -37.29
N GLY A 202 15.21 54.43 -36.58
CA GLY A 202 14.19 55.40 -37.01
C GLY A 202 14.42 56.81 -36.47
N SER A 203 15.68 57.23 -36.33
CA SER A 203 16.00 58.54 -35.75
C SER A 203 15.58 59.67 -36.69
N ASN A 204 14.80 60.62 -36.16
CA ASN A 204 14.47 61.88 -36.84
C ASN A 204 15.70 62.65 -37.33
N THR A 205 16.89 62.38 -36.77
CA THR A 205 18.17 62.93 -37.27
C THR A 205 18.55 62.36 -38.63
N GLN A 206 18.31 61.07 -38.87
CA GLN A 206 18.60 60.43 -40.16
C GLN A 206 17.61 60.92 -41.23
N LEU A 207 16.33 61.09 -40.85
CA LEU A 207 15.33 61.72 -41.72
C LEU A 207 15.64 63.19 -42.01
N ALA A 208 16.03 63.97 -40.99
CA ALA A 208 16.42 65.38 -41.15
C ALA A 208 17.66 65.54 -42.02
N LEU A 209 18.63 64.62 -41.93
CA LEU A 209 19.81 64.61 -42.78
C LEU A 209 19.46 64.30 -44.23
N ILE A 210 18.56 63.35 -44.49
CA ILE A 210 18.03 63.07 -45.83
C ILE A 210 17.33 64.31 -46.39
N VAL A 211 16.41 64.93 -45.63
CA VAL A 211 15.71 66.15 -46.05
C VAL A 211 16.69 67.30 -46.32
N GLY A 212 17.69 67.49 -45.47
CA GLY A 212 18.75 68.49 -45.66
C GLY A 212 19.56 68.24 -46.93
N LEU A 213 19.93 66.98 -47.22
CA LEU A 213 20.63 66.61 -48.45
C LEU A 213 19.79 66.91 -49.70
N ILE A 214 18.47 66.67 -49.64
CA ILE A 214 17.53 66.97 -50.72
C ILE A 214 17.48 68.48 -50.98
N ILE A 215 17.41 69.31 -49.93
CA ILE A 215 17.41 70.78 -50.07
C ILE A 215 18.70 71.27 -50.73
N VAL A 216 19.86 70.79 -50.27
CA VAL A 216 21.16 71.13 -50.86
C VAL A 216 21.22 70.73 -52.34
N LEU A 217 20.73 69.54 -52.67
CA LEU A 217 20.68 69.05 -54.05
C LEU A 217 19.78 69.92 -54.94
N VAL A 218 18.62 70.37 -54.43
CA VAL A 218 17.72 71.29 -55.15
C VAL A 218 18.40 72.64 -55.38
N VAL A 219 19.08 73.21 -54.37
CA VAL A 219 19.82 74.47 -54.51
C VAL A 219 20.91 74.37 -55.57
N LEU A 220 21.70 73.30 -55.54
CA LEU A 220 22.73 73.04 -56.56
C LEU A 220 22.13 72.89 -57.95
N MET A 221 21.02 72.17 -58.08
CA MET A 221 20.27 72.06 -59.34
C MET A 221 19.86 73.43 -59.84
N VAL A 222 19.21 74.25 -59.02
CA VAL A 222 18.80 75.61 -59.42
C VAL A 222 20.01 76.43 -59.85
N PHE A 223 21.12 76.39 -59.12
CA PHE A 223 22.33 77.15 -59.43
C PHE A 223 23.03 76.71 -60.73
N VAL A 224 22.90 75.43 -61.11
CA VAL A 224 23.47 74.90 -62.36
C VAL A 224 22.57 75.21 -63.57
N PHE A 225 21.25 75.29 -63.38
CA PHE A 225 20.28 75.54 -64.43
C PHE A 225 19.88 77.02 -64.59
N MET A 226 20.36 77.90 -63.71
CA MET A 226 20.34 79.36 -63.84
C MET A 226 21.64 79.84 -64.48
#